data_AF-A0A947KNV2-F1
#
_entry.id   AF-A0A947KNV2-F1
#
_cell.length_a   1.000
_cell.length_b   1.000
_cell.length_c   1.000
_cell.angle_alpha   90.00
_cell.angle_beta   90.00
_cell.angle_gamma   90.00
#
_symmetry.space_group_name_H-M   'P 1'
#
loop_
_entity.id
_entity.type
_entity.pdbx_description
1 polymer ?
#
loop_
_entity_poly.entity_id
_entity_poly.type
_entity_poly.pdbx_seq_one_letter_code
_entity_poly.pdbx_strand_id
1 'polypeptide(L)' 'MRRLKVGETFTREIKTKIIDEADVVVAGGGTAGVVAALAAARNGAKTLLIERYGFLGGMMTAGNAGLT' A
#
# COMPACT_ATOMS: atom_id res chain seq x y z
N MET A 1 9.03 -23.12 -2.80
CA MET A 1 7.80 -22.30 -2.64
C MET A 1 6.62 -23.25 -2.45
N ARG A 2 5.92 -23.20 -1.31
CA ARG A 2 4.77 -24.09 -1.04
C ARG A 2 3.53 -23.50 -1.74
N ARG A 3 2.81 -24.32 -2.50
CA ARG A 3 1.56 -23.93 -3.16
C ARG A 3 0.41 -23.99 -2.14
N LEU A 4 -0.29 -22.88 -1.94
CA LEU A 4 -1.48 -22.83 -1.08
C LEU A 4 -2.65 -23.53 -1.78
N LYS A 5 -3.44 -24.30 -1.03
CA LYS A 5 -4.69 -24.89 -1.53
C LYS A 5 -5.83 -23.89 -1.37
N VAL A 6 -6.85 -24.00 -2.23
CA VAL A 6 -8.08 -23.21 -2.09
C VAL A 6 -8.70 -23.48 -0.72
N GLY A 7 -8.98 -22.42 0.04
CA GLY A 7 -9.51 -22.48 1.41
C GLY A 7 -8.46 -22.54 2.52
N GLU A 8 -7.16 -22.69 2.22
CA GLU A 8 -6.10 -22.53 3.22
C GLU A 8 -5.80 -21.05 3.47
N THR A 9 -5.80 -20.65 4.74
CA THR A 9 -5.28 -19.34 5.17
C THR A 9 -3.80 -19.47 5.51
N PHE A 10 -2.97 -18.56 4.98
CA PHE A 10 -1.55 -18.48 5.31
C PHE A 10 -1.32 -17.27 6.22
N THR A 11 -0.80 -17.53 7.41
CA THR A 11 -0.39 -16.49 8.36
C THR A 11 1.12 -16.57 8.56
N ARG A 12 1.80 -15.43 8.46
CA ARG A 12 3.22 -15.29 8.78
C ARG A 12 3.40 -14.12 9.73
N GLU A 13 4.01 -14.39 10.87
CA GLU A 13 4.46 -13.34 11.77
C GLU A 13 5.81 -12.81 11.30
N ILE A 14 5.93 -11.49 11.16
CA ILE A 14 7.18 -10.81 10.81
C ILE A 14 7.47 -9.82 11.94
N LYS A 15 8.56 -10.06 12.69
CA LYS A 15 9.07 -9.10 13.65
C LYS A 15 9.82 -8.00 12.90
N THR A 16 9.33 -6.78 13.01
CA THR A 16 9.95 -5.59 12.41
C THR A 16 9.83 -4.42 13.38
N LYS A 17 10.73 -3.43 13.24
CA LYS A 17 10.69 -2.20 14.00
C LYS A 17 9.55 -1.31 13.48
N ILE A 18 8.79 -0.72 14.39
CA ILE A 18 7.84 0.36 14.06
C ILE A 18 8.64 1.64 13.81
N ILE A 19 8.46 2.25 12.63
CA ILE A 19 9.18 3.46 12.22
C ILE A 19 8.33 4.73 12.33
N ASP A 20 7.01 4.60 12.29
CA ASP A 20 6.04 5.68 12.46
C ASP A 20 4.67 5.08 12.81
N GLU A 21 3.76 5.91 13.33
CA GLU A 21 2.40 5.56 13.73
C GLU A 21 1.40 6.49 13.03
N ALA A 22 0.25 5.98 12.62
CA ALA A 22 -0.77 6.76 11.91
C ALA A 22 -2.16 6.20 12.21
N ASP A 23 -3.18 7.05 12.16
CA ASP A 23 -4.59 6.64 12.26
C ASP A 23 -5.01 5.83 11.03
N VAL A 24 -4.47 6.19 9.86
CA VAL A 24 -4.72 5.50 8.58
C VAL A 24 -3.41 5.26 7.84
N VAL A 25 -3.14 4.00 7.50
CA VAL A 25 -2.03 3.61 6.63
C VAL A 25 -2.57 3.09 5.30
N VAL A 26 -2.17 3.73 4.20
CA VAL A 26 -2.52 3.32 2.84
C VAL A 26 -1.30 2.68 2.18
N ALA A 27 -1.44 1.43 1.76
CA ALA A 27 -0.40 0.68 1.05
C ALA A 27 -0.68 0.64 -0.45
N GLY A 28 0.11 1.37 -1.22
CA GLY A 28 0.02 1.53 -2.68
C GLY A 28 -0.31 2.97 -3.09
N GLY A 29 0.59 3.60 -3.83
CA GLY A 29 0.51 4.96 -4.39
C GLY A 29 -0.13 5.05 -5.77
N GLY A 30 -0.96 4.07 -6.16
CA GLY A 30 -1.81 4.15 -7.34
C GLY A 30 -2.96 5.15 -7.15
N THR A 31 -3.75 5.38 -8.21
CA THR A 31 -4.87 6.36 -8.18
C THR A 31 -5.80 6.14 -6.99
N ALA A 32 -6.21 4.89 -6.74
CA ALA A 32 -7.09 4.56 -5.61
C ALA A 32 -6.44 4.87 -4.25
N GLY A 33 -5.17 4.53 -4.06
CA GLY A 33 -4.48 4.75 -2.80
C GLY A 33 -4.19 6.23 -2.53
N VAL A 34 -3.79 7.00 -3.55
CA VAL A 34 -3.62 8.46 -3.42
C VAL A 34 -4.94 9.13 -3.04
N VAL A 35 -6.05 8.76 -3.70
CA VAL A 35 -7.38 9.31 -3.37
C VAL A 35 -7.80 8.91 -1.96
N ALA A 36 -7.57 7.66 -1.54
CA ALA A 36 -7.89 7.19 -0.19
C ALA A 36 -7.08 7.95 0.88
N ALA A 37 -5.77 8.12 0.68
CA ALA A 37 -4.90 8.84 1.60
C ALA A 37 -5.32 10.33 1.69
N LEU A 38 -5.62 10.96 0.55
CA LEU A 38 -6.09 12.33 0.52
C LEU A 38 -7.42 12.50 1.25
N ALA A 39 -8.36 11.58 1.05
CA ALA A 39 -9.64 11.59 1.75
C ALA A 39 -9.46 11.43 3.26
N ALA A 40 -8.63 10.49 3.71
CA ALA A 40 -8.36 10.29 5.14
C ALA A 40 -7.73 11.54 5.77
N ALA A 41 -6.70 12.11 5.14
CA ALA A 41 -6.03 13.31 5.60
C ALA A 41 -6.99 14.52 5.67
N ARG A 42 -7.87 14.68 4.66
CA ARG A 42 -8.88 15.75 4.65
C ARG A 42 -9.95 15.61 5.75
N ASN A 43 -10.17 14.40 6.25
CA ASN A 43 -11.04 14.14 7.40
C ASN A 43 -10.28 14.23 8.74
N GLY A 44 -9.02 14.70 8.75
CA GLY A 44 -8.25 14.99 9.95
C GLY A 44 -7.41 13.82 10.50
N ALA A 45 -7.35 12.69 9.81
CA ALA A 45 -6.56 11.55 10.24
C ALA A 45 -5.05 11.79 10.01
N LYS A 46 -4.19 11.46 10.99
CA LYS A 46 -2.75 11.29 10.74
C LYS A 46 -2.61 10.13 9.75
N THR A 47 -2.23 10.46 8.52
CA THR A 47 -2.31 9.52 7.39
C THR A 47 -0.91 9.25 6.82
N LEU A 48 -0.58 7.98 6.62
CA LEU A 48 0.66 7.54 5.98
C LEU A 48 0.34 6.84 4.65
N LEU A 49 0.93 7.29 3.55
CA LEU A 49 0.86 6.61 2.25
C LEU A 49 2.23 5.98 1.94
N ILE A 50 2.25 4.68 1.67
CA ILE A 50 3.46 3.91 1.38
C ILE A 50 3.37 3.36 -0.04
N GLU A 51 4.41 3.56 -0.83
CA GLU A 51 4.56 3.02 -2.18
C GLU A 51 5.90 2.29 -2.28
N ARG A 52 5.91 1.12 -2.92
CA ARG A 52 7.11 0.29 -3.11
C ARG A 52 7.98 0.80 -4.26
N TYR A 53 7.40 1.53 -5.20
CA TYR A 53 8.09 2.16 -6.31
C TYR A 53 8.58 3.56 -5.93
N GLY A 54 9.55 4.09 -6.68
CA GLY A 54 10.04 5.45 -6.50
C GLY A 54 9.12 6.54 -7.07
N PHE A 55 7.89 6.21 -7.44
CA PHE A 55 6.94 7.11 -8.10
C PHE A 55 5.48 6.71 -7.79
N LEU A 56 4.57 7.68 -7.93
CA LEU A 56 3.12 7.49 -7.75
C LEU A 56 2.42 7.20 -9.08
N GLY A 57 1.13 6.84 -9.02
CA GLY A 57 0.24 6.68 -10.17
C GLY A 57 -0.10 5.24 -10.53
N GLY A 58 0.57 4.25 -9.92
CA GLY A 58 0.24 2.83 -10.11
C GLY A 58 0.24 2.45 -11.60
N MET A 59 -0.72 1.65 -12.06
CA MET A 59 -0.78 1.21 -13.48
C MET A 59 -0.87 2.36 -14.48
N MET A 60 -1.49 3.50 -14.13
CA MET A 60 -1.61 4.65 -15.03
C MET A 60 -0.23 5.20 -15.43
N THR A 61 0.71 5.17 -14.50
CA THR A 61 2.09 5.63 -14.72
C THR A 61 3.00 4.45 -15.03
N ALA A 62 3.02 3.43 -14.17
CA ALA A 62 3.93 2.30 -14.25
C ALA A 62 3.69 1.41 -15.47
N GLY A 63 2.41 1.09 -15.75
CA GLY A 63 2.04 0.20 -16.86
C GLY A 63 2.32 0.85 -18.21
N ASN A 64 1.96 2.12 -18.37
CA ASN A 64 2.17 2.85 -19.62
C ASN A 64 3.64 3.23 -19.84
N ALA A 65 4.44 3.37 -18.78
CA ALA A 65 5.87 3.67 -18.87
C ALA A 65 6.76 2.41 -18.94
N GLY A 66 6.19 1.20 -18.96
CA GLY A 66 6.95 -0.06 -19.02
C GLY A 66 7.72 -0.40 -17.73
N LEU A 67 7.25 0.11 -16.59
CA LEU A 67 7.87 -0.06 -15.27
C LEU A 67 7.28 -1.24 -14.46
N THR A 68 6.23 -1.89 -14.97
CA THR A 68 5.52 -3.03 -14.36
C THR A 68 5.23 -4.14 -15.34
#